data_AF-A0A3B9Z318-F1
#
_entry.id   AF-A0A3B9Z318-F1
#
_cell.length_a   1.000
_cell.length_b   1.000
_cell.length_c   1.000
_cell.angle_alpha   90.00
_cell.angle_beta   90.00
_cell.angle_gamma   90.00
#
_symmetry.space_group_name_H-M   'P 1'
#
loop_
_entity.id
_entity.type
_entity.pdbx_description
1 polymer ?
#
loop_
_entity_poly.entity_id
_entity_poly.type
_entity_poly.pdbx_seq_one_letter_code
_entity_poly.pdbx_strand_id
1 'polypeptide(L)' 'DVGAIVSTVPATSAAVFTKNLVKAAPVLVSQEHLRATGGRQRAIVFNSGNANAATG' A
#
# COMPACT_ATOMS: atom_id res chain seq x y z
N ASP A 1 11.54 -10.45 7.14
CA ASP A 1 10.21 -10.45 6.49
C ASP A 1 9.86 -9.14 5.77
N VAL A 2 10.64 -8.06 5.94
CA VAL A 2 10.47 -6.83 5.15
C VAL A 2 11.05 -6.97 3.73
N GLY A 3 10.43 -6.29 2.77
CA GLY A 3 10.88 -6.24 1.39
C GLY A 3 10.24 -5.09 0.61
N ALA A 4 10.70 -4.91 -0.61
CA ALA A 4 10.14 -3.92 -1.52
C ALA A 4 10.21 -4.39 -2.98
N ILE A 5 9.23 -3.96 -3.77
CA ILE A 5 9.26 -4.02 -5.24
C ILE A 5 9.42 -2.59 -5.74
N VAL A 6 10.41 -2.36 -6.60
CA VAL A 6 10.75 -1.01 -7.09
C VAL A 6 10.84 -1.01 -8.61
N SER A 7 10.17 -0.04 -9.23
CA SER A 7 10.37 0.33 -10.62
C SER A 7 11.42 1.43 -10.72
N THR A 8 12.43 1.23 -11.56
CA THR A 8 13.48 2.23 -11.83
C THR A 8 12.97 3.42 -12.64
N VAL A 9 11.79 3.29 -13.24
CA VAL A 9 11.08 4.34 -13.99
C VAL A 9 9.68 4.59 -13.40
N PRO A 10 9.03 5.73 -13.67
CA PRO A 10 7.63 5.94 -13.28
C PRO A 10 6.72 4.80 -13.79
N ALA A 11 5.87 4.24 -12.93
CA ALA A 11 4.95 3.18 -13.31
C ALA A 11 3.50 3.59 -13.09
N THR A 12 2.65 3.27 -14.06
CA THR A 12 1.19 3.29 -13.90
C THR A 12 0.79 2.18 -12.94
N SER A 13 -0.09 2.46 -12.01
CA SER A 13 -0.47 1.55 -10.94
C SER A 13 -1.98 1.55 -10.74
N ALA A 14 -2.52 0.37 -10.45
CA ALA A 14 -3.90 0.17 -10.05
C ALA A 14 -3.90 -0.82 -8.88
N ALA A 15 -4.81 -0.63 -7.92
CA ALA A 15 -4.93 -1.52 -6.78
C ALA A 15 -6.39 -1.62 -6.33
N VAL A 16 -6.73 -2.78 -5.77
CA VAL A 16 -7.97 -3.02 -5.05
C VAL A 16 -7.62 -3.36 -3.60
N PHE A 17 -8.50 -2.99 -2.69
CA PHE A 17 -8.27 -3.14 -1.25
C PHE A 17 -9.43 -3.89 -0.60
N THR A 18 -9.20 -4.44 0.59
CA THR A 18 -10.25 -5.14 1.34
C THR A 18 -11.46 -4.25 1.60
N LYS A 19 -12.65 -4.86 1.50
CA LYS A 19 -13.94 -4.22 1.83
C LYS A 19 -14.32 -4.35 3.31
N ASN A 20 -13.50 -5.03 4.13
CA ASN A 20 -13.77 -5.17 5.56
C ASN A 20 -13.91 -3.77 6.21
N LEU A 21 -14.80 -3.69 7.20
CA LEU A 21 -14.97 -2.52 8.04
C LEU A 21 -13.69 -2.24 8.83
N VAL A 22 -13.06 -3.28 9.38
CA VAL A 22 -11.76 -3.19 10.05
C VAL A 22 -10.66 -3.24 9.00
N LYS A 23 -9.93 -2.14 8.83
CA LYS A 23 -8.80 -2.03 7.91
C LYS A 23 -7.53 -1.77 8.68
N ALA A 24 -6.45 -2.45 8.29
CA ALA A 24 -5.12 -2.15 8.82
C ALA A 24 -4.67 -0.76 8.35
N ALA A 25 -3.87 -0.06 9.16
CA ALA A 25 -3.37 1.27 8.81
C ALA A 25 -2.67 1.33 7.42
N PRO A 26 -1.87 0.32 7.00
CA PRO A 26 -1.23 0.34 5.68
C PRO A 26 -2.21 0.33 4.50
N VAL A 27 -3.43 -0.20 4.67
CA VAL A 27 -4.46 -0.21 3.63
C VAL A 27 -4.92 1.22 3.34
N LEU A 28 -5.14 2.01 4.40
CA LEU A 28 -5.60 3.40 4.28
C LEU A 28 -4.53 4.28 3.64
N VAL A 29 -3.28 4.16 4.10
CA VAL A 29 -2.13 4.89 3.54
C VAL A 29 -1.91 4.55 2.06
N SER A 30 -2.02 3.27 1.69
CA SER A 30 -1.86 2.84 0.29
C SER A 30 -2.96 3.40 -0.62
N GLN A 31 -4.20 3.47 -0.15
CA GLN A 31 -5.30 4.11 -0.88
C GLN A 31 -5.06 5.60 -1.09
N GLU A 32 -4.61 6.30 -0.04
CA GLU A 32 -4.31 7.72 -0.09
C GLU A 32 -3.20 8.02 -1.12
N HIS A 33 -2.09 7.29 -1.06
CA HIS A 33 -0.99 7.45 -2.02
C HIS A 33 -1.42 7.18 -3.46
N LEU A 34 -2.22 6.14 -3.72
CA LEU A 34 -2.68 5.84 -5.07
C LEU A 34 -3.59 6.95 -5.61
N ARG A 35 -4.45 7.53 -4.78
CA ARG A 35 -5.31 8.68 -5.14
C ARG A 35 -4.50 9.94 -5.37
N ALA A 36 -3.62 10.29 -4.44
CA ALA A 36 -2.82 11.52 -4.47
C ALA A 36 -1.90 11.58 -5.71
N THR A 37 -1.44 10.43 -6.18
CA THR A 37 -0.56 10.32 -7.36
C THR A 37 -1.30 10.14 -8.68
N GLY A 38 -2.64 10.06 -8.66
CA GLY A 38 -3.43 9.76 -9.84
C GLY A 38 -3.07 8.41 -10.49
N GLY A 39 -2.76 7.39 -9.66
CA GLY A 39 -2.40 6.06 -10.16
C GLY A 39 -0.95 5.92 -10.62
N ARG A 40 0.00 6.68 -10.05
CA ARG A 40 1.43 6.56 -10.41
C ARG A 40 2.27 6.25 -9.20
N GLN A 41 2.88 5.07 -9.16
CA GLN A 41 3.74 4.65 -8.06
C GLN A 41 5.03 4.05 -8.61
N ARG A 42 6.10 4.05 -7.81
CA ARG A 42 7.36 3.41 -8.18
C ARG A 42 7.81 2.34 -7.20
N ALA A 43 7.19 2.27 -6.04
CA ALA A 43 7.59 1.31 -5.03
C ALA A 43 6.38 0.82 -4.25
N ILE A 44 6.45 -0.43 -3.84
CA ILE A 44 5.59 -1.05 -2.84
C ILE A 44 6.53 -1.59 -1.78
N VAL A 45 6.33 -1.16 -0.54
CA VAL A 45 7.08 -1.67 0.63
C VAL A 45 6.13 -2.53 1.44
N PHE A 46 6.61 -3.68 1.90
CA PHE A 46 5.82 -4.63 2.66
C PHE A 46 6.67 -5.29 3.74
N ASN A 47 6.01 -5.74 4.80
CA ASN A 47 6.57 -6.66 5.77
C ASN A 47 5.62 -7.84 5.96
N SER A 48 6.10 -8.91 6.58
CA SER A 48 5.24 -9.92 7.20
C SER A 48 5.49 -9.97 8.71
N GLY A 49 4.95 -10.97 9.41
CA GLY A 49 5.05 -11.10 10.87
C GLY A 49 4.20 -10.11 11.70
N ASN A 50 3.84 -8.95 11.15
CA ASN A 50 2.98 -7.96 11.80
C ASN A 50 2.11 -7.23 10.76
N ALA A 51 0.79 -7.28 10.92
CA ALA A 51 -0.15 -6.66 9.98
C ALA A 51 -0.36 -5.15 10.18
N ASN A 52 0.06 -4.60 11.34
CA ASN A 52 -0.26 -3.24 11.77
C ASN A 52 -1.78 -2.93 11.68
N ALA A 53 -2.59 -3.83 12.25
CA ALA A 53 -4.03 -3.73 12.32
C ALA A 53 -4.49 -3.54 13.78
N ALA A 54 -5.51 -2.71 14.00
CA ALA A 54 -6.04 -2.38 15.34
C ALA A 54 -4.97 -1.82 16.30
N THR A 55 -4.07 -0.99 15.77
CA THR A 55 -2.95 -0.37 16.50
C THR A 55 -3.17 1.11 16.81
N GLY A 56 -4.39 1.63 16.56
CA GLY A 56 -4.82 3.01 16.78
C GLY A 56 -6.24 3.23 16.29
#